data_AF-A0A2A5BKI6-F1
#
_entry.id   AF-A0A2A5BKI6-F1
#
_cell.length_a   1.000
_cell.length_b   1.000
_cell.length_c   1.000
_cell.angle_alpha   90.00
_cell.angle_beta   90.00
_cell.angle_gamma   90.00
#
_symmetry.space_group_name_H-M   'P 1'
#
loop_
_entity.id
_entity.type
_entity.pdbx_description
1 polymer ?
#
loop_
_entity_poly.entity_id
_entity_poly.type
_entity_poly.pdbx_seq_one_letter_code
_entity_poly.pdbx_strand_id
1 'polypeptide(L)'
;MRPEESRELTARLEKAALLLLKHDLYRKPDDLARRFGLPVPVVRYWWRNVEDQTKKPIPDRELTPKQAKTIRRASQVLDGWEKVKRYRPECGAKLTNGRRCKHSVVIRQPEGWSLGALADRCRMHGGMSRRVRKEKKTVDSDDL
;
A
#
# COMPACT_ATOMS: atom_id res chain seq x y z
N MET A 1 -6.14 -0.78 -11.17
CA MET A 1 -5.39 0.15 -10.32
C MET A 1 -4.12 0.54 -11.05
N ARG A 2 -3.93 1.82 -11.31
CA ARG A 2 -2.71 2.39 -11.91
C ARG A 2 -1.58 2.45 -10.88
N PRO A 3 -0.31 2.60 -11.29
CA PRO A 3 0.83 2.70 -10.37
C PRO A 3 0.71 3.87 -9.39
N GLU A 4 0.13 5.00 -9.81
CA GLU A 4 -0.16 6.16 -8.96
C GLU A 4 -1.18 5.83 -7.87
N GLU A 5 -2.27 5.15 -8.22
CA GLU A 5 -3.30 4.72 -7.27
C GLU A 5 -2.74 3.71 -6.26
N SER A 6 -1.79 2.87 -6.67
CA SER A 6 -1.05 1.95 -5.78
C SER A 6 -0.19 2.72 -4.77
N ARG A 7 0.52 3.77 -5.21
CA ARG A 7 1.30 4.66 -4.34
C ARG A 7 0.41 5.40 -3.35
N GLU A 8 -0.70 5.96 -3.82
CA GLU A 8 -1.66 6.67 -2.98
C GLU A 8 -2.31 5.74 -1.94
N LEU A 9 -2.70 4.53 -2.34
CA LEU A 9 -3.15 3.50 -1.41
C LEU A 9 -2.10 3.24 -0.33
N THR A 10 -0.84 3.07 -0.72
CA THR A 10 0.24 2.76 0.20
C THR A 10 0.47 3.89 1.21
N ALA A 11 0.46 5.14 0.74
CA ALA A 11 0.56 6.31 1.62
C ALA A 11 -0.63 6.39 2.61
N ARG A 12 -1.85 6.03 2.18
CA ARG A 12 -3.01 5.96 3.08
C ARG A 12 -2.86 4.86 4.13
N LEU A 13 -2.39 3.67 3.74
CA LEU A 13 -2.11 2.57 4.66
C LEU A 13 -1.05 2.95 5.69
N GLU A 14 0.04 3.58 5.24
CA GLU A 14 1.11 4.08 6.11
C GLU A 14 0.57 5.08 7.14
N LYS A 15 -0.11 6.15 6.68
CA LYS A 15 -0.69 7.16 7.58
C LYS A 15 -1.65 6.54 8.60
N ALA A 16 -2.50 5.61 8.17
CA ALA A 16 -3.42 4.93 9.07
C ALA A 16 -2.71 4.05 10.10
N ALA A 17 -1.70 3.27 9.69
CA ALA A 17 -0.93 2.43 10.58
C ALA A 17 -0.17 3.26 11.64
N LEU A 18 0.49 4.33 11.20
CA LEU A 18 1.23 5.23 12.08
C LEU A 18 0.32 5.92 13.09
N LEU A 19 -0.88 6.34 12.67
CA LEU A 19 -1.86 6.95 13.57
C LEU A 19 -2.28 6.00 14.70
N LEU A 20 -2.59 4.74 14.37
CA LEU A 20 -3.00 3.74 15.36
C LEU A 20 -1.86 3.37 16.32
N LEU A 21 -0.62 3.30 15.82
CA LEU A 21 0.57 3.05 16.65
C LEU A 21 0.90 4.23 17.57
N LYS A 22 0.78 5.46 17.06
CA LYS A 22 1.04 6.68 17.84
C LYS A 22 0.08 6.81 19.01
N HIS A 23 -1.18 6.38 18.85
CA HIS A 23 -2.18 6.36 19.92
C HIS A 23 -2.16 5.12 20.81
N ASP A 24 -1.12 4.29 20.70
CA ASP A 24 -0.92 3.07 21.50
C ASP A 24 -2.09 2.06 21.44
N LEU A 25 -2.87 2.06 20.34
CA LEU A 25 -3.93 1.06 20.14
C LEU A 25 -3.38 -0.33 19.82
N TYR A 26 -2.11 -0.39 19.43
CA TYR A 26 -1.36 -1.62 19.22
C TYR A 26 -0.01 -1.49 19.91
N ARG A 27 0.33 -2.47 20.75
CA ARG A 27 1.55 -2.46 21.56
C ARG A 27 2.82 -2.33 20.72
N LYS A 28 2.90 -3.08 19.61
CA LYS A 28 4.03 -3.09 18.68
C LYS A 28 3.57 -3.13 17.21
N PRO A 29 4.40 -2.64 16.26
CA PRO A 29 4.11 -2.67 14.83
C PRO A 29 3.65 -4.03 14.31
N ASP A 30 4.25 -5.10 14.82
CA ASP A 30 3.94 -6.47 14.43
C ASP A 30 2.49 -6.89 14.73
N ASP A 31 1.91 -6.40 15.83
CA ASP A 31 0.55 -6.77 16.24
C ASP A 31 -0.48 -6.11 15.32
N LEU A 32 -0.25 -4.85 14.96
CA LEU A 32 -1.01 -4.15 13.93
C LEU A 32 -0.87 -4.86 12.58
N ALA A 33 0.36 -5.18 12.18
CA ALA A 33 0.62 -5.83 10.90
C ALA A 33 -0.11 -7.17 10.77
N ARG A 34 -0.06 -8.00 11.82
CA ARG A 34 -0.79 -9.28 11.88
C ARG A 34 -2.29 -9.07 11.85
N ARG A 35 -2.82 -8.09 12.60
CA ARG A 35 -4.27 -7.81 12.65
C ARG A 35 -4.86 -7.49 11.27
N PHE A 36 -4.17 -6.68 10.47
CA PHE A 36 -4.66 -6.26 9.15
C PHE A 36 -4.05 -7.04 7.97
N GLY A 37 -3.21 -8.04 8.25
CA GLY A 37 -2.52 -8.84 7.24
C GLY A 37 -1.60 -8.01 6.33
N LEU A 38 -0.94 -7.00 6.90
CA LEU A 38 0.14 -6.23 6.26
C LEU A 38 1.49 -6.95 6.46
N PRO A 39 2.48 -6.75 5.57
CA PRO A 39 3.81 -7.30 5.79
C PRO A 39 4.48 -6.65 7.01
N VAL A 40 4.89 -7.48 7.98
CA VAL A 40 5.57 -7.03 9.21
C VAL A 40 6.80 -6.15 8.91
N PRO A 41 7.69 -6.48 7.95
CA PRO A 41 8.86 -5.64 7.68
C PRO A 41 8.49 -4.22 7.21
N VAL A 42 7.38 -4.07 6.47
CA VAL A 42 6.89 -2.77 5.99
C VAL A 42 6.42 -1.92 7.17
N VAL A 43 5.55 -2.46 8.02
CA VAL A 43 5.00 -1.69 9.16
C VAL A 43 6.12 -1.33 10.15
N ARG A 44 7.08 -2.23 10.37
CA ARG A 44 8.30 -1.92 11.13
C ARG A 44 9.11 -0.80 10.49
N TYR A 45 9.29 -0.82 9.17
CA TYR A 45 10.00 0.24 8.45
C TYR A 45 9.29 1.59 8.61
N TRP A 46 7.97 1.65 8.39
CA TRP A 46 7.19 2.88 8.60
C TRP A 46 7.38 3.43 10.01
N TRP A 47 7.22 2.57 11.04
CA TRP A 47 7.37 2.99 12.42
C TRP A 47 8.77 3.51 12.74
N ARG A 48 9.82 2.86 12.23
CA ARG A 48 11.22 3.30 12.44
C ARG A 48 11.52 4.67 11.82
N ASN A 49 10.85 5.04 10.74
CA ASN A 49 11.11 6.29 10.01
C ASN A 49 10.21 7.45 10.48
N VAL A 50 9.42 7.28 11.53
CA VAL A 50 8.73 8.40 12.17
C VAL A 50 9.75 9.21 12.96
N GLU A 51 9.79 10.53 12.74
CA GLU A 51 10.68 11.46 13.45
C GLU A 51 10.52 11.39 14.97
N ASP A 52 9.27 11.31 15.45
CA ASP A 52 8.92 11.17 16.85
C ASP A 52 8.11 9.87 17.09
N GLN A 53 8.72 8.89 17.73
CA GLN A 53 8.06 7.63 18.13
C GLN A 53 7.38 7.69 19.51
N THR A 54 7.36 8.85 20.16
CA THR A 54 6.71 9.02 21.48
C THR A 54 5.22 8.71 21.35
N LYS A 55 4.75 7.68 22.05
CA LYS A 55 3.34 7.32 22.03
C LYS A 55 2.53 8.36 22.81
N LYS A 56 1.35 8.67 22.29
CA LYS A 56 0.36 9.59 22.87
C LYS A 56 -0.92 8.78 23.11
N PRO A 57 -0.92 7.87 24.09
CA PRO A 57 -2.10 7.10 24.43
C PRO A 57 -3.24 8.06 24.79
N ILE A 58 -4.44 7.78 24.29
CA ILE A 58 -5.65 8.51 24.66
C ILE A 58 -6.44 7.60 25.58
N PRO A 59 -6.64 7.94 26.86
CA PRO A 59 -7.54 7.19 27.72
C PRO A 59 -8.95 7.17 27.13
N ASP A 60 -9.64 6.02 27.17
CA ASP A 60 -10.99 5.88 26.59
C ASP A 60 -11.98 6.95 27.11
N ARG A 61 -11.82 7.38 28.37
CA ARG A 61 -12.65 8.42 29.00
C ARG A 61 -12.44 9.82 28.41
N GLU A 62 -11.28 10.07 27.80
CA GLU A 62 -10.89 11.36 27.22
C GLU A 62 -11.02 11.37 25.69
N LEU A 63 -11.53 10.27 25.12
CA LEU A 63 -11.61 10.11 23.68
C LEU A 63 -12.69 11.03 23.10
N THR A 64 -12.26 12.12 22.47
CA THR A 64 -13.20 13.02 21.80
C THR A 64 -13.89 12.32 20.62
N PRO A 65 -15.13 12.70 20.27
CA PRO A 65 -15.82 12.13 19.10
C PRO A 65 -15.03 12.26 17.79
N LYS A 66 -14.25 13.35 17.65
CA LYS A 66 -13.37 13.59 16.49
C LYS A 66 -12.21 12.60 16.44
N GLN A 67 -11.57 12.31 17.57
CA GLN A 67 -10.50 11.31 17.66
C GLN A 67 -11.05 9.90 17.42
N ALA A 68 -12.17 9.55 18.05
CA ALA A 68 -12.84 8.26 17.85
C ALA A 68 -13.17 8.02 16.36
N LYS A 69 -13.71 9.04 15.67
CA LYS A 69 -13.98 9.00 14.23
C LYS A 69 -12.71 8.81 13.40
N THR A 70 -11.63 9.48 13.77
CA THR A 70 -10.33 9.38 13.07
C THR A 70 -9.73 7.98 13.23
N ILE A 71 -9.72 7.43 14.44
CA ILE A 71 -9.26 6.07 14.74
C ILE A 71 -10.09 5.04 13.95
N ARG A 72 -11.42 5.17 13.96
CA ARG A 72 -12.31 4.27 13.19
C ARG A 72 -11.99 4.29 11.71
N ARG A 73 -11.78 5.49 11.14
CA ARG A 73 -11.41 5.66 9.72
C ARG A 73 -10.05 5.04 9.42
N ALA A 74 -9.06 5.20 10.31
CA ALA A 74 -7.75 4.58 10.13
C ALA A 74 -7.86 3.05 10.10
N SER A 75 -8.61 2.45 11.04
CA SER A 75 -8.88 1.00 11.01
C SER A 75 -9.57 0.55 9.72
N GLN A 76 -10.59 1.29 9.25
CA GLN A 76 -11.28 0.99 7.99
C GLN A 76 -10.35 1.04 6.77
N VAL A 77 -9.40 2.00 6.73
CA VAL A 77 -8.40 2.08 5.66
C VAL A 77 -7.53 0.82 5.66
N LEU A 78 -7.09 0.35 6.83
CA LEU A 78 -6.29 -0.85 6.96
C LEU A 78 -7.09 -2.12 6.64
N ASP A 79 -8.35 -2.23 7.06
CA ASP A 79 -9.24 -3.34 6.69
C ASP A 79 -9.46 -3.42 5.18
N GLY A 80 -9.47 -2.26 4.50
CA GLY A 80 -9.54 -2.18 3.04
C GLY A 80 -8.40 -2.91 2.32
N TRP A 81 -7.26 -3.14 2.99
CA TRP A 81 -6.12 -3.88 2.43
C TRP A 81 -6.47 -5.33 2.09
N GLU A 82 -7.28 -6.01 2.92
CA GLU A 82 -7.68 -7.39 2.67
C GLU A 82 -8.48 -7.52 1.36
N LYS A 83 -9.36 -6.54 1.10
CA LYS A 83 -10.09 -6.45 -0.17
C LYS A 83 -9.14 -6.27 -1.36
N VAL A 84 -8.14 -5.39 -1.22
CA VAL A 84 -7.13 -5.17 -2.28
C VAL A 84 -6.31 -6.43 -2.54
N LYS A 85 -5.92 -7.17 -1.50
CA LYS A 85 -5.22 -8.46 -1.65
C LYS A 85 -6.06 -9.48 -2.39
N ARG A 86 -7.37 -9.59 -2.11
CA ARG A 86 -8.25 -10.56 -2.77
C ARG A 86 -8.58 -10.17 -4.20
N TYR A 87 -8.96 -8.92 -4.42
CA TYR A 87 -9.46 -8.42 -5.71
C TYR A 87 -8.43 -7.52 -6.39
N ARG A 88 -7.21 -8.04 -6.54
CA ARG A 88 -6.14 -7.33 -7.26
C ARG A 88 -6.53 -7.15 -8.73
N PRO A 89 -6.23 -5.97 -9.32
CA PRO A 89 -6.52 -5.73 -10.73
C PRO A 89 -5.76 -6.71 -11.64
N GLU A 90 -6.28 -6.90 -12.84
CA GLU A 90 -5.62 -7.70 -13.87
C GLU A 90 -4.33 -7.03 -14.39
N CYS A 91 -3.38 -7.87 -14.82
CA CYS A 91 -2.10 -7.47 -15.38
C CYS A 91 -2.27 -6.63 -16.65
N GLY A 92 -3.16 -7.03 -17.55
CA GLY A 92 -3.45 -6.31 -18.78
C GLY A 92 -2.32 -6.28 -19.82
N ALA A 93 -1.27 -7.10 -19.68
CA ALA A 93 -0.18 -7.15 -20.67
C ALA A 93 -0.71 -7.67 -22.01
N LYS A 94 -0.28 -7.08 -23.14
CA LYS A 94 -0.62 -7.56 -24.48
C LYS A 94 0.13 -8.87 -24.74
N LEU A 95 -0.60 -9.92 -25.10
CA LEU A 95 -0.09 -11.23 -25.48
C LEU A 95 0.15 -11.30 -27.00
N THR A 96 0.90 -12.30 -27.45
CA THR A 96 1.21 -12.52 -28.88
C THR A 96 -0.04 -12.75 -29.75
N ASN A 97 -1.11 -13.27 -29.16
CA ASN A 97 -2.41 -13.48 -29.80
C ASN A 97 -3.34 -12.24 -29.74
N GLY A 98 -2.82 -11.07 -29.39
CA GLY A 98 -3.58 -9.81 -29.28
C GLY A 98 -4.47 -9.70 -28.03
N ARG A 99 -4.66 -10.76 -27.24
CA ARG A 99 -5.44 -10.72 -26.00
C ARG A 99 -4.67 -10.03 -24.87
N ARG A 100 -5.38 -9.64 -23.80
CA ARG A 100 -4.77 -9.10 -22.57
C ARG A 100 -4.62 -10.19 -21.50
N CYS A 101 -3.52 -10.15 -20.77
CA CYS A 101 -3.27 -11.03 -19.63
C CYS A 101 -4.26 -10.76 -18.49
N LYS A 102 -4.98 -11.81 -18.06
CA LYS A 102 -5.97 -11.77 -16.98
C LYS A 102 -5.41 -12.11 -15.59
N HIS A 103 -4.13 -12.50 -15.49
CA HIS A 103 -3.54 -12.76 -14.18
C HIS A 103 -3.50 -11.49 -13.33
N SER A 104 -3.75 -11.60 -12.03
CA SER A 104 -3.66 -10.47 -11.12
C SER A 104 -2.26 -9.88 -11.06
N VAL A 105 -2.17 -8.56 -10.86
CA VAL A 105 -0.90 -7.91 -10.53
C VAL A 105 -0.30 -8.46 -9.23
N VAL A 106 1.01 -8.37 -9.13
CA VAL A 106 1.77 -8.86 -7.97
C VAL A 106 1.70 -7.86 -6.81
N ILE A 107 1.62 -8.36 -5.58
CA ILE A 107 1.93 -7.56 -4.38
C ILE A 107 3.45 -7.47 -4.27
N ARG A 108 3.99 -6.24 -4.22
CA ARG A 108 5.44 -6.06 -4.11
C ARG A 108 5.97 -6.64 -2.80
N GLN A 109 7.20 -7.12 -2.86
CA GLN A 109 7.97 -7.44 -1.66
C GLN A 109 8.15 -6.18 -0.81
N PRO A 110 8.33 -6.31 0.53
CA PRO A 110 8.45 -5.17 1.44
C PRO A 110 9.36 -4.04 0.98
N GLU A 111 10.50 -4.36 0.37
CA GLU A 111 11.50 -3.41 -0.11
C GLU A 111 10.99 -2.52 -1.26
N GLY A 112 9.96 -2.98 -1.98
CA GLY A 112 9.37 -2.26 -3.12
C GLY A 112 8.15 -1.40 -2.74
N TRP A 113 7.71 -1.39 -1.49
CA TRP A 113 6.48 -0.67 -1.09
C TRP A 113 6.60 0.85 -1.21
N SER A 114 7.81 1.41 -1.22
CA SER A 114 8.04 2.83 -1.56
C SER A 114 7.55 3.20 -2.97
N LEU A 115 7.45 2.22 -3.87
CA LEU A 115 6.91 2.37 -5.23
C LEU A 115 5.40 2.04 -5.31
N GLY A 116 4.77 1.73 -4.18
CA GLY A 116 3.40 1.25 -4.07
C GLY A 116 3.31 -0.25 -3.75
N ALA A 117 2.31 -0.67 -2.98
CA ALA A 117 2.11 -2.04 -2.51
C ALA A 117 1.80 -3.03 -3.64
N LEU A 118 1.20 -2.57 -4.74
CA LEU A 118 0.97 -3.36 -5.95
C LEU A 118 1.97 -2.99 -7.05
N ALA A 119 2.41 -4.01 -7.77
CA ALA A 119 3.18 -3.88 -9.00
C ALA A 119 2.28 -3.57 -10.20
N ASP A 120 2.90 -3.19 -11.31
CA ASP A 120 2.18 -2.79 -12.53
C ASP A 120 1.66 -4.00 -13.32
N ARG A 121 2.24 -5.19 -13.10
CA ARG A 121 2.00 -6.42 -13.88
C ARG A 121 1.97 -7.66 -12.98
N CYS A 122 1.53 -8.79 -13.54
CA CYS A 122 1.63 -10.09 -12.88
C CYS A 122 3.07 -10.63 -12.92
N ARG A 123 3.30 -11.75 -12.20
CA ARG A 123 4.62 -12.40 -12.09
C ARG A 123 5.23 -12.73 -13.45
N MET A 124 4.43 -13.29 -14.36
CA MET A 124 4.88 -13.72 -15.69
C MET A 124 5.25 -12.55 -16.61
N HIS A 125 4.70 -11.36 -16.36
CA HIS A 125 4.95 -10.15 -17.16
C HIS A 125 5.84 -9.14 -16.45
N GLY A 126 6.72 -9.61 -15.55
CA GLY A 126 7.75 -8.80 -14.91
C GLY A 126 7.29 -8.04 -13.66
N GLY A 127 6.16 -8.36 -13.06
CA GLY A 127 5.67 -7.70 -11.84
C GLY A 127 6.59 -7.79 -10.61
N MET A 128 7.51 -8.78 -10.59
CA MET A 128 8.54 -8.88 -9.54
C MET A 128 9.83 -8.11 -9.86
N SER A 129 9.92 -7.50 -11.05
CA SER A 129 11.08 -6.68 -11.40
C SER A 129 11.11 -5.44 -10.52
N ARG A 130 12.29 -5.16 -9.92
CA ARG A 130 12.51 -4.00 -9.06
C ARG A 130 12.50 -2.67 -9.83
N ARG A 131 12.53 -2.70 -11.17
CA ARG A 131 12.53 -1.49 -12.00
C ARG A 131 11.10 -1.02 -12.26
N VAL A 132 10.82 0.25 -11.93
CA VAL A 132 9.67 0.96 -12.49
C VAL A 132 9.90 1.04 -14.00
N ARG A 133 8.98 0.49 -14.79
CA ARG A 133 9.11 0.54 -16.25
C ARG A 133 8.83 1.98 -16.67
N LYS A 134 9.84 2.68 -17.20
CA LYS A 134 9.60 3.97 -17.89
C LYS A 134 8.63 3.70 -19.04
N GLU A 135 7.55 4.46 -19.11
CA GLU A 135 6.75 4.51 -20.32
C GLU A 135 7.66 4.98 -21.46
N LYS A 136 7.64 4.25 -22.57
CA LYS A 136 8.23 4.74 -23.82
C LYS A 136 7.34 5.92 -24.23
N LYS A 137 7.81 7.15 -24.07
CA LYS A 137 7.23 8.29 -24.78
C LYS A 137 7.34 7.94 -26.26
N THR A 138 6.21 7.73 -26.93
CA THR A 138 6.15 7.88 -28.38
C THR A 138 6.52 9.32 -28.64
N VAL A 139 7.73 9.53 -29.16
CA VAL A 139 8.07 10.79 -29.82
C VAL A 139 7.25 10.73 -31.10
N ASP A 140 6.14 11.47 -31.16
CA ASP A 140 5.51 11.80 -32.44
C ASP A 140 6.57 12.57 -33.21
N SER A 141 7.17 11.90 -34.18
CA SER A 141 7.98 12.50 -35.23
C SER A 141 7.01 13.00 -36.30
N ASP A 142 6.51 14.22 -36.11
CA ASP A 142 5.94 15.05 -37.17
C ASP A 142 6.64 16.42 -37.11
N ASP A 143 7.89 16.41 -37.59
CA ASP A 143 8.55 17.57 -38.18
C ASP A 143 8.88 17.14 -39.61
N LEU A 144 8.06 17.56 -40.57
CA LEU A 144 8.42 17.91 -41.95
C LEU A 144 7.25 18.62 -42.63
#